data_AF-A0A0B1SMV5-F1
#
_entry.id   AF-A0A0B1SMV5-F1
#
_cell.length_a   1.000
_cell.length_b   1.000
_cell.length_c   1.000
_cell.angle_alpha   90.00
_cell.angle_beta   90.00
_cell.angle_gamma   90.00
#
_symmetry.space_group_name_H-M   'P 1'
#
loop_
_entity.id
_entity.type
_entity.pdbx_description
1 polymer ?
#
loop_
_entity_poly.entity_id
_entity_poly.type
_entity_poly.pdbx_seq_one_letter_code
_entity_poly.pdbx_strand_id
1 'polypeptide(L)' 'MLARGVGVVVVSFPATDMTESRCRFCISAAHTKEMLDKVLDSVSEVADLSSTKYSNRKHLYKDMKIEW' A
#
# COMPACT_ATOMS: atom_id res chain seq x y z
N MET A 1 3.20 -8.61 4.36
CA MET A 1 1.75 -8.50 4.09
C MET A 1 0.96 -9.71 4.57
N LEU A 2 1.31 -10.94 4.17
CA LEU A 2 0.57 -12.15 4.59
C LEU A 2 0.42 -12.30 6.12
N ALA A 3 1.50 -12.08 6.88
CA ALA A 3 1.47 -12.10 8.35
C ALA A 3 0.52 -11.06 8.98
N ARG A 4 0.12 -10.02 8.23
CA ARG A 4 -0.83 -8.97 8.66
C ARG A 4 -2.27 -9.26 8.19
N GLY A 5 -2.49 -10.41 7.52
CA GLY A 5 -3.79 -10.80 6.96
C GLY A 5 -4.21 -9.99 5.74
N VAL A 6 -3.27 -9.39 5.01
CA VAL A 6 -3.53 -8.59 3.80
C VAL A 6 -3.00 -9.33 2.57
N GLY A 7 -3.90 -9.66 1.64
CA GLY A 7 -3.55 -10.20 0.33
C GLY A 7 -3.15 -9.07 -0.62
N VAL A 8 -1.96 -9.16 -1.22
CA VAL A 8 -1.49 -8.22 -2.24
C VAL A 8 -0.75 -8.98 -3.33
N VAL A 9 -0.82 -8.47 -4.56
CA VAL A 9 -0.06 -9.03 -5.69
C VAL A 9 1.22 -8.23 -5.88
N VAL A 10 2.36 -8.92 -5.79
CA VAL A 10 3.65 -8.36 -6.20
C VAL A 10 3.87 -8.69 -7.66
N VAL A 11 4.21 -7.70 -8.47
CA VAL A 11 4.45 -7.85 -9.91
C VAL A 11 5.88 -7.44 -10.23
N SER A 12 6.57 -8.29 -11.00
CA SER A 12 7.92 -8.07 -11.51
C SER A 12 8.04 -8.68 -12.92
N PHE A 13 9.25 -8.71 -13.48
CA PHE A 13 9.56 -9.40 -14.73
C PHE A 13 8.99 -10.84 -14.74
N PRO A 14 8.27 -11.27 -15.80
CA PRO A 14 8.10 -10.64 -17.12
C PRO A 14 6.89 -9.68 -17.25
N ALA A 15 6.09 -9.50 -16.20
CA ALA A 15 4.86 -8.71 -16.27
C ALA A 15 5.10 -7.17 -16.19
N THR A 16 6.25 -6.76 -15.65
CA THR A 16 6.78 -5.38 -15.68
C THR A 16 8.28 -5.44 -15.92
N ASP A 17 8.90 -4.33 -16.31
CA ASP A 17 10.36 -4.26 -16.39
C ASP A 17 11.02 -4.53 -15.03
N MET A 18 12.26 -5.02 -15.06
CA MET A 18 13.00 -5.42 -13.86
C MET A 18 13.13 -4.27 -12.85
N THR A 19 13.26 -3.03 -13.32
CA THR A 19 13.39 -1.83 -12.49
C THR A 19 12.05 -1.27 -12.01
N GLU A 20 10.93 -1.76 -12.54
CA GLU A 20 9.58 -1.25 -12.27
C GLU A 20 8.73 -2.20 -11.42
N SER A 21 9.37 -3.06 -10.64
CA SER A 21 8.68 -3.97 -9.72
C SER A 21 7.79 -3.17 -8.74
N ARG A 22 6.55 -3.61 -8.55
CA ARG A 22 5.57 -2.89 -7.74
C ARG A 22 4.54 -3.83 -7.12
N CYS A 23 3.93 -3.38 -6.03
CA CYS A 23 2.77 -4.04 -5.45
C CYS A 23 1.49 -3.45 -6.06
N ARG A 24 0.58 -4.30 -6.55
CA ARG A 24 -0.73 -3.90 -7.09
C ARG A 24 -1.82 -4.22 -6.07
N PHE A 25 -2.53 -3.19 -5.62
CA PHE A 25 -3.71 -3.32 -4.78
C PHE A 25 -4.96 -3.32 -5.65
N CYS A 26 -5.77 -4.36 -5.52
CA CYS A 26 -7.06 -4.48 -6.21
C CYS A 26 -8.17 -4.16 -5.22
N ILE A 27 -8.94 -3.12 -5.50
CA ILE A 27 -10.03 -2.66 -4.64
C ILE A 27 -11.37 -3.03 -5.31
N SER A 28 -12.36 -3.32 -4.49
CA SER A 28 -13.74 -3.64 -4.88
C SER A 28 -14.71 -2.93 -3.94
N ALA A 29 -15.93 -2.65 -4.41
CA ALA A 29 -16.99 -2.04 -3.61
C ALA A 29 -17.38 -2.85 -2.36
N ALA A 30 -17.00 -4.13 -2.30
CA ALA A 30 -17.23 -4.99 -1.13
C ALA A 30 -16.28 -4.72 0.06
N HIS A 31 -15.23 -3.92 -0.11
CA HIS A 31 -14.31 -3.62 1.00
C HIS A 31 -14.96 -2.63 1.96
N THR A 32 -14.98 -2.98 3.26
CA THR A 32 -15.45 -2.05 4.29
C THR A 32 -14.38 -1.02 4.62
N LYS A 33 -14.80 0.07 5.26
CA LYS A 33 -13.90 1.14 5.68
C LYS A 33 -12.80 0.60 6.61
N GLU A 34 -13.18 -0.23 7.57
CA GLU A 34 -12.27 -0.80 8.56
C GLU A 34 -11.19 -1.68 7.90
N MET A 35 -11.55 -2.37 6.81
CA MET A 35 -10.59 -3.14 6.03
C MET A 35 -9.57 -2.22 5.35
N LEU A 36 -10.03 -1.11 4.75
CA LEU A 36 -9.16 -0.15 4.07
C LEU A 36 -8.23 0.58 5.07
N ASP A 37 -8.76 1.01 6.21
CA ASP A 37 -7.97 1.64 7.28
C ASP A 37 -6.88 0.68 7.78
N LYS A 38 -7.22 -0.58 8.05
CA LYS A 38 -6.24 -1.61 8.44
C LYS A 38 -5.17 -1.85 7.37
N VAL A 39 -5.54 -1.84 6.09
CA VAL A 39 -4.60 -1.99 4.98
C VAL A 39 -3.64 -0.81 4.93
N LEU A 40 -4.13 0.43 5.10
CA LEU A 40 -3.29 1.63 5.12
C LEU A 40 -2.24 1.57 6.23
N ASP A 41 -2.62 1.19 7.45
CA ASP A 41 -1.70 1.04 8.58
C ASP A 41 -0.64 -0.04 8.30
N SER A 42 -1.08 -1.20 7.81
CA SER A 42 -0.20 -2.32 7.47
C SER A 42 0.80 -1.97 6.36
N VAL A 43 0.36 -1.22 5.34
CA VAL A 43 1.22 -0.73 4.25
C VAL A 43 2.22 0.28 4.78
N SER A 44 1.78 1.22 5.62
CA SER A 44 2.65 2.24 6.21
C SER A 44 3.77 1.60 7.02
N GLU A 45 3.44 0.62 7.86
CA GLU A 45 4.42 -0.11 8.68
C GLU A 45 5.44 -0.86 7.81
N VAL A 46 4.98 -1.63 6.82
CA VAL A 46 5.87 -2.38 5.91
C VAL A 46 6.76 -1.43 5.12
N ALA A 47 6.21 -0.31 4.65
CA ALA A 47 6.97 0.66 3.87
C ALA A 47 8.05 1.37 4.69
N ASP A 48 7.84 1.55 6.00
CA ASP A 48 8.89 2.03 6.92
C ASP A 48 9.99 0.96 7.09
N LEU A 49 9.60 -0.30 7.31
CA LEU A 49 10.56 -1.41 7.46
C LEU A 49 11.41 -1.64 6.20
N SER A 50 10.81 -1.55 5.02
CA SER A 50 11.51 -1.72 3.74
C SER A 50 12.17 -0.44 3.22
N SER A 51 12.01 0.70 3.93
CA SER A 51 12.52 2.01 3.50
C SER A 51 12.08 2.42 2.09
N THR A 52 10.82 2.11 1.72
CA THR A 52 10.27 2.35 0.38
C THR A 52 9.45 3.64 0.25
N LYS A 53 9.38 4.46 1.32
CA LYS A 53 8.70 5.75 1.32
C LYS A 53 9.55 6.85 0.68
N TYR A 54 9.72 6.81 -0.64
CA TYR A 54 10.56 7.77 -1.38
C TYR A 54 9.92 9.14 -1.64
N SER A 55 8.61 9.30 -1.40
CA SER A 55 7.91 10.53 -1.73
C SER A 55 8.27 11.68 -0.78
N ASN A 56 8.85 12.76 -1.33
CA ASN A 56 9.11 14.02 -0.61
C ASN A 56 7.83 14.81 -0.27
N ARG A 57 6.67 14.39 -0.79
CA ARG A 57 5.37 15.03 -0.57
C ARG A 57 4.63 14.52 0.67
N LYS A 58 5.29 13.75 1.55
CA LYS A 58 4.68 13.20 2.77
C LYS A 58 3.95 14.26 3.62
N HIS A 59 4.48 15.48 3.67
CA HIS A 59 3.90 16.60 4.44
C HIS A 59 2.48 16.97 3.98
N LEU A 60 2.11 16.75 2.72
CA LEU A 60 0.78 17.07 2.19
C LEU A 60 -0.31 16.13 2.71
N TYR A 61 0.07 14.91 3.10
CA TYR A 61 -0.88 13.84 3.44
C TYR A 61 -0.80 13.44 4.92
N LYS A 62 0.11 14.02 5.70
CA LYS A 62 0.40 13.61 7.08
C LYS A 62 -0.80 13.75 8.01
N ASP A 63 -1.56 14.83 7.86
CA ASP A 63 -2.72 15.16 8.70
C ASP A 63 -4.02 15.18 7.88
N MET A 64 -4.00 14.56 6.70
CA MET A 64 -5.17 14.50 5.83
C MET A 64 -6.22 13.58 6.46
N LYS A 65 -7.31 14.16 6.95
CA LYS A 65 -8.51 13.40 7.27
C LYS A 65 -9.15 12.95 5.97
N ILE A 66 -9.22 11.64 5.77
CA ILE A 66 -9.94 11.06 4.65
C ILE A 66 -11.43 11.10 5.01
N GLU A 67 -12.14 12.09 4.47
CA GLU A 67 -13.60 12.09 4.43
C GLU A 67 -14.05 11.24 3.23
N TRP A 68 -14.93 10.29 3.51
CA TRP A 68 -15.49 9.35 2.55
C TRP A 68 -16.96 9.68 2.32
#